data_AF-A0A0B5NCF0-F1
#
_entry.id   AF-A0A0B5NCF0-F1
#
_cell.length_a   1.000
_cell.length_b   1.000
_cell.length_c   1.000
_cell.angle_alpha   90.00
_cell.angle_beta   90.00
_cell.angle_gamma   90.00
#
_symmetry.space_group_name_H-M   'P 1'
#
loop_
_entity.id
_entity.type
_entity.pdbx_description
1 polymer ?
#
loop_
_entity_poly.entity_id
_entity_poly.type
_entity_poly.pdbx_seq_one_letter_code
_entity_poly.pdbx_strand_id
1 'polypeptide(L)'
;MVDNKFCGANCHLCCHERIRYEFTIINRLNKQAMVVGSECIKKFTEGFTETFYDTKGQVVTEKRLTEDKNEYLKRFLNRELDEKIVPQNNNFYNSIVKQIKEDGKLSPLQIRYLKGFYNSLNETGQQAFKMVVKVNIKTNKQKEQMNQFNWYDLQFIGQFMSSQQRDRYNITLKE
;
A
#
# COMPACT_ATOMS: atom_id res chain seq x y z
N MET A 1 -16.71 -6.31 -1.77
CA MET A 1 -16.32 -5.04 -1.14
C MET A 1 -16.38 -4.00 -2.24
N VAL A 2 -17.32 -3.06 -2.16
CA VAL A 2 -17.54 -2.04 -3.21
C VAL A 2 -16.61 -0.86 -2.93
N ASP A 3 -15.94 -0.39 -3.98
CA ASP A 3 -15.02 0.76 -3.94
C ASP A 3 -15.78 2.03 -3.61
N ASN A 4 -15.62 2.55 -2.39
CA ASN A 4 -16.22 3.82 -2.00
C ASN A 4 -15.30 4.95 -2.49
N LYS A 5 -15.50 5.41 -3.73
CA LYS A 5 -14.72 6.50 -4.36
C LYS A 5 -14.79 7.84 -3.61
N PHE A 6 -15.69 7.95 -2.63
CA PHE A 6 -15.80 9.06 -1.71
C PHE A 6 -15.56 8.55 -0.29
N CYS A 7 -14.35 8.76 0.22
CA CYS A 7 -14.01 8.56 1.63
C CYS A 7 -14.70 9.66 2.44
N GLY A 8 -15.99 9.44 2.75
CA GLY A 8 -16.86 10.37 3.46
C GLY A 8 -17.26 9.89 4.86
N ALA A 9 -16.84 8.69 5.26
CA ALA A 9 -17.15 8.21 6.60
C ALA A 9 -16.29 8.95 7.63
N ASN A 10 -16.93 9.34 8.73
CA ASN A 10 -16.26 9.82 9.92
C ASN A 10 -16.12 8.65 10.90
N CYS A 11 -14.99 8.56 11.59
CA CYS A 11 -14.84 7.58 12.65
C CYS A 11 -15.84 7.88 13.77
N HIS A 12 -16.74 6.95 14.08
CA HIS A 12 -17.71 7.15 15.16
C HIS A 12 -17.08 7.16 16.56
N LEU A 13 -15.83 6.72 16.72
CA LEU A 13 -15.15 6.70 18.02
C LEU A 13 -14.34 7.96 18.33
N CYS A 14 -13.69 8.56 17.34
CA CYS A 14 -12.84 9.74 17.54
C CYS A 14 -13.29 10.96 16.74
N CYS A 15 -14.41 10.85 16.03
CA CYS A 15 -14.96 11.89 15.14
C CYS A 15 -14.00 12.38 14.05
N HIS A 16 -12.91 11.64 13.80
CA HIS A 16 -11.99 11.99 12.73
C HIS A 16 -12.67 11.85 11.37
N GLU A 17 -12.63 12.91 10.58
CA GLU A 17 -13.31 12.96 9.30
C GLU A 17 -12.54 12.23 8.21
N ARG A 18 -13.26 11.70 7.21
CA ARG A 18 -12.69 11.12 5.99
C ARG A 18 -11.66 10.01 6.29
N ILE A 19 -12.05 9.03 7.09
CA ILE A 19 -11.17 7.92 7.46
C ILE A 19 -10.83 7.03 6.26
N ARG A 20 -9.56 6.99 5.89
CA ARG A 20 -9.04 6.28 4.70
C ARG A 20 -9.32 4.77 4.67
N TYR A 21 -9.31 4.12 5.84
CA TYR A 21 -9.59 2.70 5.98
C TYR A 21 -10.74 2.53 6.95
N GLU A 22 -11.85 2.02 6.42
CA GLU A 22 -13.10 1.87 7.15
C GLU A 22 -13.27 0.43 7.60
N PHE A 23 -13.51 0.24 8.90
CA PHE A 23 -13.93 -1.02 9.48
C PHE A 23 -15.35 -0.85 10.05
N THR A 24 -16.23 -1.80 9.76
CA THR A 24 -17.58 -1.82 10.32
C THR A 24 -17.65 -2.83 11.46
N ILE A 25 -17.88 -2.33 12.67
CA ILE A 25 -18.15 -3.13 13.86
C ILE A 25 -19.65 -3.29 13.98
N ILE A 26 -20.13 -4.51 14.17
CA ILE A 26 -21.56 -4.79 14.36
C ILE A 26 -21.76 -5.40 15.74
N ASN A 27 -22.58 -4.75 16.57
CA ASN A 27 -23.02 -5.32 17.82
C ASN A 27 -24.01 -6.47 17.53
N ARG A 28 -23.67 -7.69 17.96
CA ARG A 28 -24.48 -8.88 17.65
C ARG A 28 -25.84 -8.91 18.34
N LEU A 29 -26.00 -8.23 19.49
CA LEU A 29 -27.22 -8.20 20.30
C LEU A 29 -28.28 -7.29 19.71
N ASN A 30 -27.91 -6.04 19.38
CA ASN A 30 -28.85 -5.02 18.92
C ASN A 30 -28.72 -4.67 17.42
N LYS A 31 -27.79 -5.31 16.71
CA LYS A 31 -27.49 -5.13 15.28
C LYS A 31 -27.03 -3.72 14.89
N GLN A 32 -26.72 -2.86 15.86
CA GLN A 32 -26.16 -1.54 15.57
C GLN A 32 -24.77 -1.69 14.97
N ALA A 33 -24.52 -0.90 13.93
CA ALA A 33 -23.26 -0.85 13.23
C ALA A 33 -22.52 0.46 13.54
N MET A 34 -21.21 0.36 13.68
CA MET A 34 -20.33 1.50 13.91
C MET A 34 -19.15 1.42 12.95
N VAL A 35 -18.94 2.47 12.17
CA VAL A 35 -17.77 2.62 11.30
C VAL A 35 -16.62 3.26 12.08
N VAL A 36 -15.43 2.65 12.02
CA VAL A 36 -14.23 3.13 12.69
C VAL A 36 -13.02 3.11 11.77
N GLY A 37 -12.05 3.98 12.05
CA GLY A 37 -10.76 4.03 11.33
C GLY A 37 -9.77 2.97 11.80
N SER A 38 -8.66 2.83 11.07
CA SER A 38 -7.60 1.84 11.33
C SER A 38 -6.92 1.93 12.69
N GLU A 39 -6.84 3.12 13.30
CA GLU A 39 -6.29 3.25 14.66
C GLU A 39 -7.34 2.97 15.74
N CYS A 40 -8.60 3.30 15.48
CA CYS A 40 -9.67 3.07 16.46
C CYS A 40 -10.07 1.60 16.55
N ILE A 41 -9.99 0.83 15.46
CA ILE A 41 -10.26 -0.61 15.47
C ILE A 41 -9.29 -1.38 16.37
N LYS A 42 -8.05 -0.90 16.54
CA LYS A 42 -7.04 -1.55 17.41
C LYS A 42 -7.45 -1.61 18.88
N LYS A 43 -8.29 -0.67 19.33
CA LYS A 43 -8.86 -0.68 20.70
C LYS A 43 -9.68 -1.94 20.98
N PHE A 44 -10.24 -2.58 19.94
CA PHE A 44 -10.99 -3.83 20.05
C PHE A 44 -10.13 -5.08 19.95
N THR A 45 -8.84 -4.95 19.66
CA THR A 45 -7.92 -6.09 19.51
C THR A 45 -6.86 -6.17 20.59
N GLU A 46 -6.29 -5.03 21.02
CA GLU A 46 -5.20 -5.01 22.02
C GLU A 46 -5.65 -4.61 23.43
N GLY A 47 -6.86 -4.05 23.56
CA GLY A 47 -7.40 -3.55 24.83
C GLY A 47 -8.79 -4.08 25.18
N PHE A 48 -9.31 -5.04 24.41
CA PHE A 48 -10.64 -5.60 24.64
C PHE A 48 -10.54 -6.82 25.55
N THR A 49 -11.35 -6.83 26.62
CA THR A 49 -11.38 -7.93 27.60
C THR A 49 -11.91 -9.24 27.01
N GLU A 50 -12.63 -9.15 25.89
CA GLU A 50 -13.21 -10.29 25.20
C GLU A 50 -12.59 -10.48 23.82
N THR A 51 -12.62 -11.72 23.33
CA THR A 51 -12.15 -12.04 21.98
C THR A 51 -13.05 -11.37 20.94
N PHE A 52 -12.44 -10.59 20.05
CA PHE A 52 -13.15 -9.93 18.95
C PHE A 52 -13.20 -10.86 17.72
N TYR A 53 -14.36 -10.96 17.07
CA TYR A 53 -14.59 -11.86 15.95
C TYR A 53 -15.15 -11.14 14.73
N ASP A 54 -14.79 -11.61 13.55
CA ASP A 54 -15.38 -11.15 12.29
C ASP A 54 -16.80 -11.70 12.09
N THR A 55 -17.40 -11.37 10.94
CA THR A 55 -18.75 -11.83 10.56
C THR A 55 -18.84 -13.32 10.28
N LYS A 56 -17.71 -14.01 10.14
CA LYS A 56 -17.59 -15.46 9.94
C LYS A 56 -17.22 -16.21 11.22
N GLY A 57 -17.08 -15.49 12.35
CA GLY A 57 -16.70 -16.08 13.63
C GLY A 57 -15.19 -16.36 13.76
N GLN A 58 -14.35 -15.77 12.90
CA GLN A 58 -12.89 -15.86 13.02
C GLN A 58 -12.37 -14.79 13.98
N VAL A 59 -11.36 -15.14 14.79
CA VAL A 59 -10.73 -14.19 15.71
C VAL A 59 -10.02 -13.09 14.91
N VAL A 60 -10.28 -11.85 15.28
CA VAL A 60 -9.64 -10.66 14.72
C VAL A 60 -8.59 -10.18 15.71
N THR A 61 -7.33 -10.21 15.27
CA THR A 61 -6.17 -9.71 16.00
C THR A 61 -5.59 -8.48 15.29
N GLU A 62 -4.71 -7.73 15.95
CA GLU A 62 -4.03 -6.60 15.29
C GLU A 62 -3.22 -7.06 14.07
N LYS A 63 -2.58 -8.23 14.17
CA LYS A 63 -1.89 -8.87 13.04
C LYS A 63 -2.85 -9.12 11.88
N ARG A 64 -4.04 -9.66 12.15
CA ARG A 64 -5.07 -9.91 11.12
C ARG A 64 -5.54 -8.60 10.47
N LEU A 65 -5.76 -7.54 11.26
CA LEU A 65 -6.13 -6.22 10.73
C LEU A 65 -5.05 -5.66 9.80
N THR A 66 -3.78 -5.87 10.15
CA THR A 66 -2.65 -5.47 9.32
C THR A 66 -2.60 -6.26 8.01
N GLU A 67 -2.85 -7.57 8.07
CA GLU A 67 -2.95 -8.44 6.90
C GLU A 67 -4.09 -8.02 5.97
N ASP A 68 -5.28 -7.77 6.51
CA ASP A 68 -6.47 -7.34 5.76
C ASP A 68 -6.22 -5.98 5.07
N LYS A 69 -5.60 -5.03 5.79
CA LYS A 69 -5.17 -3.74 5.22
C LYS A 69 -4.18 -3.93 4.08
N ASN A 70 -3.20 -4.81 4.27
CA ASN A 70 -2.19 -5.07 3.24
C ASN A 70 -2.81 -5.73 2.00
N GLU A 71 -3.74 -6.66 2.20
CA GLU A 71 -4.47 -7.29 1.11
C GLU A 71 -5.32 -6.27 0.34
N TYR A 72 -6.03 -5.39 1.04
CA TYR A 72 -6.79 -4.29 0.44
C TYR A 72 -5.89 -3.43 -0.46
N LEU A 73 -4.73 -3.00 0.05
CA LEU A 73 -3.80 -2.18 -0.71
C LEU A 73 -3.23 -2.91 -1.94
N LYS A 74 -2.91 -4.20 -1.82
CA LYS A 74 -2.49 -5.01 -2.97
C LYS A 74 -3.56 -5.06 -4.04
N ARG A 75 -4.81 -5.33 -3.67
CA ARG A 75 -5.94 -5.38 -4.61
C ARG A 75 -6.19 -4.02 -5.27
N PHE A 76 -6.12 -2.94 -4.49
CA PHE A 76 -6.25 -1.57 -4.98
C PHE A 76 -5.17 -1.26 -6.04
N LEU A 77 -3.90 -1.51 -5.74
CA LEU A 77 -2.81 -1.27 -6.69
C LEU A 77 -2.95 -2.12 -7.95
N ASN A 78 -3.32 -3.40 -7.80
CA ASN A 78 -3.52 -4.29 -8.95
C ASN A 78 -4.59 -3.75 -9.89
N ARG A 79 -5.71 -3.24 -9.35
CA ARG A 79 -6.75 -2.58 -10.15
C ARG A 79 -6.22 -1.35 -10.88
N GLU A 80 -5.49 -0.47 -10.20
CA GLU A 80 -4.93 0.74 -10.83
C GLU A 80 -3.94 0.39 -11.96
N LEU A 81 -3.14 -0.66 -11.80
CA LEU A 81 -2.24 -1.16 -12.83
C LEU A 81 -3.00 -1.69 -14.05
N ASP A 82 -4.06 -2.47 -13.81
CA ASP A 82 -4.90 -3.05 -14.86
C ASP A 82 -5.70 -1.99 -15.63
N GLU A 83 -6.12 -0.92 -14.96
CA GLU A 83 -6.89 0.16 -15.58
C GLU A 83 -5.99 1.17 -16.33
N LYS A 84 -4.79 1.48 -15.81
CA LYS A 84 -3.97 2.59 -16.33
C LYS A 84 -2.75 2.17 -17.14
N ILE A 85 -2.19 0.99 -16.89
CA ILE A 85 -0.95 0.54 -17.54
C ILE A 85 -1.22 -0.52 -18.61
N VAL A 86 -1.93 -1.60 -18.26
CA VAL A 86 -2.18 -2.73 -19.19
C VAL A 86 -2.78 -2.30 -20.55
N PRO A 87 -3.72 -1.33 -20.61
CA PRO A 87 -4.32 -0.91 -21.88
C PRO A 87 -3.33 -0.22 -22.84
N GLN A 88 -2.16 0.23 -22.36
CA GLN A 88 -1.13 0.84 -23.21
C GLN A 88 -0.47 -0.16 -24.16
N ASN A 89 -0.75 -1.47 -24.01
CA ASN A 89 -0.27 -2.57 -24.85
C ASN A 89 1.24 -2.52 -25.13
N ASN A 90 2.00 -2.20 -24.10
CA ASN A 90 3.45 -2.08 -24.16
C ASN A 90 4.08 -3.26 -23.42
N ASN A 91 4.84 -4.10 -24.13
CA ASN A 91 5.46 -5.31 -23.58
C ASN A 91 6.34 -5.05 -22.36
N PHE A 92 7.06 -3.92 -22.33
CA PHE A 92 7.89 -3.56 -21.20
C PHE A 92 7.05 -3.27 -19.95
N TYR A 93 6.02 -2.44 -20.06
CA TYR A 93 5.13 -2.15 -18.93
C TYR A 93 4.32 -3.36 -18.48
N ASN A 94 3.85 -4.20 -19.40
CA ASN A 94 3.15 -5.44 -19.07
C ASN A 94 4.06 -6.41 -18.29
N SER A 95 5.35 -6.47 -18.63
CA SER A 95 6.32 -7.26 -17.86
C SER A 95 6.49 -6.73 -16.43
N ILE A 96 6.47 -5.40 -16.24
CA ILE A 96 6.54 -4.77 -14.92
C ILE A 96 5.28 -5.08 -14.11
N VAL A 97 4.08 -4.93 -14.69
CA VAL A 97 2.80 -5.24 -14.01
C VAL A 97 2.78 -6.68 -13.52
N LYS A 98 3.19 -7.63 -14.36
CA LYS A 98 3.30 -9.04 -13.98
C LYS A 98 4.23 -9.23 -12.79
N GLN A 99 5.42 -8.63 -12.82
CA GLN A 99 6.40 -8.72 -11.74
C GLN A 99 5.89 -8.08 -10.43
N ILE A 100 5.16 -6.96 -10.50
CA ILE A 100 4.54 -6.36 -9.31
C ILE A 100 3.54 -7.32 -8.67
N LYS A 101 2.70 -7.97 -9.48
CA LYS A 101 1.69 -8.92 -9.00
C LYS A 101 2.30 -10.20 -8.42
N GLU A 102 3.47 -10.60 -8.90
CA GLU A 102 4.17 -11.80 -8.43
C GLU A 102 4.91 -11.57 -7.11
N ASP A 103 5.80 -10.56 -7.04
CA ASP A 103 6.62 -10.35 -5.82
C ASP A 103 6.87 -8.88 -5.45
N GLY A 104 6.45 -7.91 -6.28
CA GLY A 104 6.62 -6.48 -6.01
C GLY A 104 8.07 -5.97 -6.14
N LYS A 105 9.03 -6.84 -6.47
CA LYS A 105 10.46 -6.51 -6.46
C LYS A 105 10.92 -6.06 -7.84
N LEU A 106 11.14 -4.78 -8.01
CA LEU A 106 11.51 -4.18 -9.29
C LEU A 106 12.96 -3.70 -9.29
N SER A 107 13.58 -3.72 -10.47
CA SER A 107 14.88 -3.07 -10.66
C SER A 107 14.76 -1.54 -10.55
N PRO A 108 15.86 -0.83 -10.22
CA PRO A 108 15.85 0.63 -10.16
C PRO A 108 15.33 1.30 -11.45
N LEU A 109 15.73 0.76 -12.61
CA LEU A 109 15.28 1.25 -13.91
C LEU A 109 13.77 1.08 -14.11
N GLN A 110 13.22 -0.08 -13.79
CA GLN A 110 11.76 -0.31 -13.88
C GLN A 110 10.99 0.65 -12.96
N ILE A 111 11.49 0.89 -11.75
CA ILE A 111 10.86 1.85 -10.83
C ILE A 111 10.89 3.24 -11.42
N ARG A 112 12.03 3.71 -11.95
CA ARG A 112 12.12 5.02 -12.62
C ARG A 112 11.05 5.20 -13.70
N TYR A 113 10.80 4.17 -14.53
CA TYR A 113 9.75 4.24 -15.56
C TYR A 113 8.32 4.32 -15.00
N LEU A 114 8.10 3.90 -13.75
CA LEU A 114 6.80 4.02 -13.09
C LEU A 114 6.58 5.39 -12.41
N LYS A 115 7.52 6.33 -12.49
CA LYS A 115 7.39 7.66 -11.86
C LYS A 115 6.14 8.42 -12.32
N GLY A 116 5.85 8.41 -13.62
CA GLY A 116 4.64 9.02 -14.18
C GLY A 116 3.36 8.37 -13.66
N PHE A 117 3.32 7.04 -13.64
CA PHE A 117 2.19 6.29 -13.08
C PHE A 117 2.00 6.59 -11.59
N TYR A 118 3.07 6.53 -10.78
CA TYR A 118 3.03 6.83 -9.36
C TYR A 118 2.44 8.21 -9.07
N ASN A 119 2.88 9.23 -9.81
CA ASN A 119 2.38 10.60 -9.66
C ASN A 119 0.91 10.76 -10.06
N SER A 120 0.39 9.86 -10.91
CA SER A 120 -1.03 9.85 -11.30
C SER A 120 -1.95 9.14 -10.29
N LEU A 121 -1.38 8.49 -9.27
CA LEU A 121 -2.14 7.82 -8.23
C LEU A 121 -2.62 8.83 -7.18
N ASN A 122 -3.83 8.61 -6.68
CA ASN A 122 -4.29 9.28 -5.46
C ASN A 122 -3.48 8.81 -4.23
N GLU A 123 -3.75 9.39 -3.07
CA GLU A 123 -2.99 9.10 -1.86
C GLU A 123 -3.02 7.63 -1.45
N THR A 124 -4.18 6.97 -1.55
CA THR A 124 -4.32 5.53 -1.30
C THR A 124 -3.49 4.70 -2.28
N GLY A 125 -3.49 5.06 -3.56
CA GLY A 125 -2.68 4.40 -4.58
C GLY A 125 -1.19 4.58 -4.35
N GLN A 126 -0.73 5.78 -3.97
CA GLN A 126 0.67 6.02 -3.63
C GLN A 126 1.10 5.22 -2.39
N GLN A 127 0.23 5.11 -1.38
CA GLN A 127 0.48 4.28 -0.21
C GLN A 127 0.53 2.79 -0.58
N ALA A 128 -0.41 2.32 -1.40
CA ALA A 128 -0.43 0.95 -1.90
C ALA A 128 0.85 0.62 -2.67
N PHE A 129 1.28 1.52 -3.54
CA PHE A 129 2.52 1.39 -4.31
C PHE A 129 3.74 1.30 -3.38
N LYS A 130 3.87 2.21 -2.40
CA LYS A 130 4.97 2.20 -1.41
C LYS A 130 5.02 0.91 -0.59
N MET A 131 3.85 0.33 -0.28
CA MET A 131 3.76 -0.90 0.48
C MET A 131 4.18 -2.11 -0.37
N VAL A 132 3.62 -2.25 -1.58
CA VAL A 132 3.79 -3.43 -2.43
C VAL A 132 5.11 -3.42 -3.18
N VAL A 133 5.51 -2.29 -3.75
CA VAL A 133 6.68 -2.19 -4.62
C VAL A 133 7.94 -1.92 -3.80
N LYS A 134 8.98 -2.71 -4.05
CA LYS A 134 10.30 -2.59 -3.42
C LYS A 134 11.41 -2.62 -4.47
N VAL A 135 12.47 -1.85 -4.21
CA VAL A 135 13.68 -1.86 -5.03
C VAL A 135 14.48 -3.14 -4.79
N ASN A 136 14.85 -3.79 -5.89
CA ASN A 136 15.70 -4.97 -5.91
C ASN A 136 16.99 -4.68 -6.68
N ILE A 137 18.10 -4.54 -5.94
CA ILE A 137 19.45 -4.31 -6.47
C ILE A 137 20.31 -5.53 -6.12
N LYS A 138 20.31 -6.52 -7.01
CA LYS A 138 21.08 -7.78 -6.85
C LYS A 138 22.22 -7.88 -7.86
N THR A 139 21.96 -7.57 -9.12
CA THR A 139 22.93 -7.79 -10.20
C THR A 139 23.90 -6.61 -10.33
N ASN A 140 25.09 -6.84 -10.89
CA ASN A 140 26.06 -5.77 -11.14
C ASN A 140 25.49 -4.68 -12.04
N LYS A 141 24.74 -5.07 -13.07
CA LYS A 141 24.00 -4.14 -13.94
C LYS A 141 23.06 -3.22 -13.14
N GLN A 142 22.32 -3.73 -12.16
CA GLN A 142 21.45 -2.91 -11.32
C GLN A 142 22.24 -1.99 -10.39
N LYS A 143 23.41 -2.42 -9.90
CA LYS A 143 24.29 -1.57 -9.09
C LYS A 143 24.88 -0.44 -9.93
N GLU A 144 25.31 -0.73 -11.16
CA GLU A 144 25.82 0.26 -12.12
C GLU A 144 24.75 1.30 -12.47
N GLN A 145 23.50 0.87 -12.67
CA GLN A 145 22.36 1.79 -12.90
C GLN A 145 22.23 2.84 -11.79
N MET A 146 22.46 2.47 -10.53
CA MET A 146 22.39 3.42 -9.41
C MET A 146 23.37 4.59 -9.57
N ASN A 147 24.54 4.35 -10.16
CA ASN A 147 25.55 5.39 -10.38
C ASN A 147 25.21 6.30 -11.58
N GLN A 148 24.27 5.89 -12.43
CA GLN A 148 23.86 6.62 -13.64
C GLN A 148 22.64 7.51 -13.40
N PHE A 149 21.89 7.29 -12.33
CA PHE A 149 20.72 8.11 -12.02
C PHE A 149 21.13 9.49 -11.52
N ASN A 150 20.43 10.51 -12.00
CA ASN A 150 20.52 11.84 -11.43
C ASN A 150 19.89 11.87 -10.02
N TRP A 151 20.13 12.96 -9.31
CA TRP A 151 19.62 13.14 -7.95
C TRP A 151 18.09 12.97 -7.84
N TYR A 152 17.30 13.50 -8.79
CA TYR A 152 15.83 13.40 -8.75
C TYR A 152 15.32 11.97 -8.94
N ASP A 153 15.99 11.17 -9.76
CA ASP A 153 15.66 9.76 -9.96
C ASP A 153 16.03 8.95 -8.70
N LEU A 154 17.17 9.24 -8.08
CA LEU A 154 17.57 8.62 -6.81
C LEU A 154 16.61 8.96 -5.66
N GLN A 155 16.12 10.20 -5.58
CA GLN A 155 15.09 10.59 -4.62
C GLN A 155 13.82 9.77 -4.78
N PHE A 156 13.37 9.58 -6.02
CA PHE A 156 12.17 8.81 -6.30
C PHE A 156 12.36 7.33 -6.00
N ILE A 157 13.41 6.70 -6.53
CA ILE A 157 13.73 5.28 -6.32
C ILE A 157 13.93 5.01 -4.82
N GLY A 158 14.60 5.93 -4.12
CA GLY A 158 14.89 5.82 -2.69
C GLY A 158 13.66 5.66 -1.80
N GLN A 159 12.48 6.13 -2.23
CA GLN A 159 11.23 5.94 -1.47
C GLN A 159 10.82 4.47 -1.33
N PHE A 160 11.35 3.60 -2.21
CA PHE A 160 11.02 2.18 -2.28
C PHE A 160 12.20 1.28 -1.84
N MET A 161 13.26 1.89 -1.32
CA MET A 161 14.44 1.20 -0.78
C MET A 161 14.30 0.97 0.72
N SER A 162 14.94 -0.08 1.24
CA SER A 162 15.13 -0.23 2.68
C SER A 162 16.13 0.82 3.20
N SER A 163 16.12 1.09 4.51
CA SER A 163 17.11 2.01 5.11
C SER A 163 18.55 1.56 4.84
N GLN A 164 18.85 0.27 5.01
CA GLN A 164 20.18 -0.28 4.70
C GLN A 164 20.59 -0.09 3.23
N GLN A 165 19.64 -0.22 2.29
CA GLN A 165 19.91 0.05 0.88
C GLN A 165 20.19 1.54 0.67
N ARG A 166 19.40 2.45 1.27
CA ARG A 166 19.62 3.90 1.17
C ARG A 166 20.99 4.30 1.71
N ASP A 167 21.39 3.76 2.86
CA ASP A 167 22.68 4.03 3.47
C ASP A 167 23.83 3.60 2.55
N ARG A 168 23.74 2.38 1.98
CA ARG A 168 24.74 1.86 1.04
C ARG A 168 24.96 2.75 -0.18
N TYR A 169 23.92 3.44 -0.64
CA TYR A 169 23.96 4.32 -1.80
C TYR A 169 23.98 5.81 -1.45
N ASN A 170 24.17 6.16 -0.16
CA ASN A 170 24.18 7.53 0.34
C ASN A 170 22.93 8.36 -0.05
N ILE A 171 21.75 7.72 -0.04
CA ILE A 171 20.49 8.37 -0.41
C ILE A 171 19.79 8.91 0.84
N THR A 172 19.79 10.23 1.00
CA THR A 172 18.95 10.92 2.00
C THR A 172 17.70 11.45 1.30
N LEU A 173 16.52 10.98 1.70
CA LEU A 173 15.26 11.47 1.16
C LEU A 173 14.99 12.88 1.69
N LYS A 174 14.60 13.81 0.82
CA LYS A 174 14.03 15.07 1.27
C LYS A 174 12.57 14.88 1.65
N GLU A 175 12.20 15.50 2.77
CA GLU A 175 10.80 15.65 3.21
C GLU A 175 10.02 16.59 2.29
#